data_AF-A0A2M8XZF2-F1
#
_entry.id   AF-A0A2M8XZF2-F1
#
_cell.length_a   1.000
_cell.length_b   1.000
_cell.length_c   1.000
_cell.angle_alpha   90.00
_cell.angle_beta   90.00
_cell.angle_gamma   90.00
#
_symmetry.space_group_name_H-M   'P 1'
#
loop_
_entity.id
_entity.type
_entity.pdbx_description
1 polymer ?
#
loop_
_entity_poly.entity_id
_entity_poly.type
_entity_poly.pdbx_seq_one_letter_code
_entity_poly.pdbx_strand_id
1 'polypeptide(L)'
;MEFQYQYDQEKLNKAGQREGELTLTSDENMEYKHIYNAGKLVEATNYLITVEGKKPLIGKYKDGNPFDGYFVYYHEFRSPLIDYYENGELKTHYSYSLLDLIASENPAEVQLSKTTYKNKMPLQGLIHKESISVNGMNFCASEYYEEGKITYTYLWMIIGSVLQAVKIVLLPNGYKIHEQNFHNEEVNNRELRFGTITVEFKDNENGTVLYETADKLVIKYQFSNASLSQKIKPYKGKGFICYFLFNDNSTKLTQHYNFEINEQLYVENFISNRSYISLIFSAINIQLTPRFLANGDNDYYFIKMENDYAKMVSLHLGENGNPVDGFFIEKEEQSDNYKYAQYLESKVVANSDEFTLESIKELIFNTKQ
;
A
#
# COMPACT_ATOMS: atom_id res chain seq x y z
N MET A 1 19.51 -42.30 26.40
CA MET A 1 19.69 -41.94 24.98
C MET A 1 20.45 -40.62 25.03
N GLU A 2 21.76 -40.61 24.74
CA GLU A 2 22.55 -39.37 24.72
C GLU A 2 22.11 -38.57 23.49
N PHE A 3 21.51 -37.41 23.71
CA PHE A 3 21.25 -36.46 22.62
C PHE A 3 22.60 -35.97 22.09
N GLN A 4 22.88 -36.23 20.81
CA GLN A 4 24.04 -35.64 20.14
C GLN A 4 23.68 -34.24 19.65
N TYR A 5 24.18 -33.23 20.36
CA TYR A 5 24.13 -31.85 19.89
C TYR A 5 25.21 -31.61 18.83
N GLN A 6 24.82 -31.02 17.69
CA GLN A 6 25.72 -30.48 16.69
C GLN A 6 25.79 -28.97 16.89
N TYR A 7 26.97 -28.41 17.10
CA TYR A 7 27.14 -26.98 17.39
C TYR A 7 27.59 -26.21 16.15
N ASP A 8 27.26 -24.92 16.11
CA ASP A 8 27.61 -24.02 15.01
C ASP A 8 29.13 -23.93 14.83
N GLN A 9 29.86 -24.01 15.95
CA GLN A 9 31.31 -24.13 15.98
C GLN A 9 31.73 -25.10 17.09
N GLU A 10 32.48 -26.14 16.73
CA GLU A 10 33.00 -27.11 17.70
C GLU A 10 34.27 -26.54 18.39
N LYS A 11 34.32 -26.62 19.72
CA LYS A 11 35.43 -26.11 20.54
C LYS A 11 35.90 -27.20 21.48
N LEU A 12 37.09 -27.74 21.19
CA LEU A 12 37.68 -28.85 21.89
C LEU A 12 38.97 -28.44 22.62
N ASN A 13 39.24 -29.08 23.74
CA ASN A 13 40.51 -28.97 24.44
C ASN A 13 41.58 -29.88 23.84
N LYS A 14 42.78 -29.89 24.43
CA LYS A 14 43.91 -30.70 23.96
C LYS A 14 43.65 -32.22 23.99
N ALA A 15 42.68 -32.68 24.78
CA ALA A 15 42.26 -34.07 24.86
C ALA A 15 41.12 -34.41 23.88
N GLY A 16 40.70 -33.47 23.04
CA GLY A 16 39.60 -33.65 22.09
C GLY A 16 38.20 -33.57 22.73
N GLN A 17 38.08 -33.01 23.94
CA GLN A 17 36.81 -32.90 24.65
C GLN A 17 36.25 -31.49 24.56
N ARG A 18 34.91 -31.35 24.50
CA ARG A 18 34.22 -30.05 24.48
C ARG A 18 34.64 -29.17 25.66
N GLU A 19 35.00 -27.92 25.39
CA GLU A 19 35.43 -26.97 26.43
C GLU A 19 35.09 -25.51 26.09
N GLY A 20 34.56 -24.79 27.09
CA GLY A 20 34.08 -23.42 26.98
C GLY A 20 32.61 -23.34 26.55
N GLU A 21 32.18 -22.13 26.19
CA GLU A 21 30.84 -21.85 25.65
C GLU A 21 30.73 -22.38 24.20
N LEU A 22 29.65 -23.12 23.95
CA LEU A 22 29.27 -23.73 22.68
C LEU A 22 27.83 -23.32 22.35
N THR A 23 27.61 -22.87 21.12
CA THR A 23 26.31 -22.37 20.65
C THR A 23 25.77 -23.25 19.54
N LEU A 24 24.51 -23.66 19.66
CA LEU A 24 23.75 -24.34 18.61
C LEU A 24 22.58 -23.45 18.22
N THR A 25 22.46 -23.13 16.94
CA THR A 25 21.31 -22.43 16.37
C THR A 25 20.44 -23.43 15.61
N SER A 26 19.20 -23.62 16.04
CA SER A 26 18.23 -24.47 15.34
C SER A 26 17.44 -23.69 14.28
N ASP A 27 16.91 -24.41 13.27
CA ASP A 27 16.07 -23.85 12.19
C ASP A 27 14.80 -23.15 12.71
N GLU A 28 14.38 -23.42 13.95
CA GLU A 28 13.20 -22.84 14.60
C GLU A 28 13.50 -21.58 15.43
N ASN A 29 14.62 -20.87 15.16
CA ASN A 29 15.04 -19.67 15.88
C ASN A 29 15.25 -19.89 17.39
N MET A 30 15.80 -21.04 17.79
CA MET A 30 16.26 -21.25 19.17
C MET A 30 17.78 -21.29 19.20
N GLU A 31 18.38 -20.50 20.11
CA GLU A 31 19.82 -20.52 20.40
C GLU A 31 20.04 -21.26 21.72
N TYR A 32 20.77 -22.36 21.66
CA TYR A 32 21.18 -23.14 22.82
C TYR A 32 22.61 -22.78 23.18
N LYS A 33 22.83 -22.17 24.35
CA LYS A 33 24.17 -21.91 24.87
C LYS A 33 24.52 -22.92 25.94
N HIS A 34 25.49 -23.77 25.64
CA HIS A 34 25.96 -24.82 26.53
C HIS A 34 27.41 -24.52 26.95
N ILE A 35 27.71 -24.48 28.24
CA ILE A 35 29.07 -24.33 28.76
C ILE A 35 29.61 -25.70 29.12
N TYR A 36 30.74 -26.08 28.52
CA TYR A 36 31.43 -27.34 28.80
C TYR A 36 32.74 -27.12 29.56
N ASN A 37 33.08 -28.07 30.43
CA ASN A 37 34.39 -28.18 31.06
C ASN A 37 34.86 -29.63 30.96
N ALA A 38 35.98 -29.87 30.26
CA ALA A 38 36.56 -31.19 30.03
C ALA A 38 35.53 -32.25 29.57
N GLY A 39 34.69 -31.87 28.60
CA GLY A 39 33.65 -32.74 28.01
C GLY A 39 32.37 -32.87 28.82
N LYS A 40 32.29 -32.29 30.04
CA LYS A 40 31.07 -32.29 30.85
C LYS A 40 30.30 -30.99 30.63
N LEU A 41 29.00 -31.12 30.37
CA LEU A 41 28.08 -29.99 30.35
C LEU A 41 27.94 -29.43 31.77
N VAL A 42 28.35 -28.18 31.96
CA VAL A 42 28.32 -27.46 33.25
C VAL A 42 27.05 -26.62 33.35
N GLU A 43 26.66 -25.98 32.26
CA GLU A 43 25.50 -25.10 32.20
C GLU A 43 24.82 -25.23 30.84
N ALA A 44 23.49 -25.25 30.85
CA ALA A 44 22.68 -25.23 29.64
C ALA A 44 21.64 -24.11 29.75
N THR A 45 21.76 -23.12 28.87
CA THR A 45 20.86 -21.99 28.80
C THR A 45 20.14 -22.04 27.45
N ASN A 46 18.83 -22.25 27.52
CA ASN A 46 17.97 -22.26 26.35
C ASN A 46 17.46 -20.84 26.14
N TYR A 47 17.97 -20.15 25.11
CA TYR A 47 17.38 -18.91 24.66
C TYR A 47 16.30 -19.25 23.64
N LEU A 48 15.04 -19.14 24.06
CA LEU A 48 13.98 -18.89 23.10
C LEU A 48 14.30 -17.51 22.49
N ILE A 49 14.69 -17.45 21.20
CA ILE A 49 14.79 -16.16 20.51
C ILE A 49 13.36 -15.73 20.17
N THR A 50 12.56 -15.32 21.16
CA THR A 50 11.28 -14.69 20.86
C THR A 50 10.91 -13.69 21.94
N VAL A 51 11.47 -12.49 21.82
CA VAL A 51 10.60 -11.33 21.67
C VAL A 51 10.78 -10.86 20.24
N GLU A 52 9.85 -11.26 19.38
CA GLU A 52 9.71 -10.78 17.99
C GLU A 52 10.94 -10.98 17.07
N GLY A 53 11.81 -11.97 17.33
CA GLY A 53 12.93 -12.30 16.43
C GLY A 53 14.12 -11.32 16.47
N LYS A 54 14.20 -10.43 17.47
CA LYS A 54 15.34 -9.48 17.64
C LYS A 54 16.47 -10.12 18.44
N LYS A 55 17.70 -10.13 17.90
CA LYS A 55 18.94 -10.66 18.50
C LYS A 55 19.87 -9.50 18.91
N PRO A 56 20.51 -9.50 20.09
CA PRO A 56 21.42 -8.41 20.43
C PRO A 56 22.69 -8.50 19.56
N LEU A 57 23.06 -7.41 18.89
CA LEU A 57 24.43 -7.23 18.39
C LEU A 57 25.34 -6.85 19.56
N ILE A 58 24.94 -5.80 20.27
CA ILE A 58 25.56 -5.32 21.53
C ILE A 58 24.41 -4.72 22.35
N GLY A 59 23.87 -5.45 23.33
CA GLY A 59 22.74 -4.95 24.11
C GLY A 59 22.30 -5.83 25.28
N LYS A 60 21.33 -5.34 26.04
CA LYS A 60 20.75 -5.98 27.22
C LYS A 60 19.24 -5.99 27.16
N TYR A 61 18.66 -7.09 27.64
CA TYR A 61 17.23 -7.23 27.84
C TYR A 61 16.83 -6.86 29.27
N LYS A 62 15.59 -6.40 29.45
CA LYS A 62 14.93 -6.24 30.75
C LYS A 62 13.50 -6.77 30.62
N ASP A 63 13.11 -7.68 31.52
CA ASP A 63 11.78 -8.32 31.49
C ASP A 63 11.45 -8.95 30.12
N GLY A 64 12.46 -9.57 29.49
CA GLY A 64 12.37 -10.17 28.15
C GLY A 64 12.45 -9.19 26.99
N ASN A 65 12.35 -7.88 27.20
CA ASN A 65 12.30 -6.89 26.13
C ASN A 65 13.65 -6.19 25.89
N PRO A 66 13.99 -5.78 24.66
CA PRO A 66 15.15 -4.93 24.39
C PRO A 66 15.13 -3.67 25.27
N PHE A 67 16.22 -3.42 26.01
CA PHE A 67 16.30 -2.32 26.97
C PHE A 67 17.38 -1.31 26.61
N ASP A 68 18.63 -1.74 26.47
CA ASP A 68 19.75 -0.88 26.10
C ASP A 68 20.63 -1.55 25.04
N GLY A 69 20.92 -0.86 23.94
CA GLY A 69 21.86 -1.31 22.92
C GLY A 69 21.23 -1.61 21.55
N TYR A 70 22.00 -2.28 20.69
CA TYR A 70 21.67 -2.59 19.31
C TYR A 70 21.18 -4.02 19.16
N PHE A 71 20.07 -4.19 18.44
CA PHE A 71 19.42 -5.47 18.21
C PHE A 71 19.12 -5.65 16.72
N VAL A 72 19.51 -6.78 16.14
CA VAL A 72 19.33 -7.12 14.73
C VAL A 72 18.19 -8.12 14.55
N TYR A 73 17.45 -7.96 13.47
CA TYR A 73 16.42 -8.89 12.98
C TYR A 73 16.35 -8.78 11.47
N TYR A 74 15.52 -9.59 10.81
CA TYR A 74 15.39 -9.58 9.36
C TYR A 74 13.95 -9.29 8.96
N HIS A 75 13.77 -8.44 7.95
CA HIS A 75 12.49 -8.23 7.27
C HIS A 75 12.18 -9.39 6.30
N GLU A 76 10.95 -9.49 5.79
CA GLU A 76 10.53 -10.43 4.73
C GLU A 76 11.48 -10.53 3.52
N PHE A 77 12.20 -9.45 3.14
CA PHE A 77 13.18 -9.49 2.05
C PHE A 77 14.55 -10.04 2.46
N ARG A 78 14.67 -10.59 3.67
CA ARG A 78 15.94 -11.02 4.28
C ARG A 78 16.98 -9.91 4.38
N SER A 79 16.52 -8.66 4.37
CA SER A 79 17.34 -7.48 4.64
C SER A 79 17.47 -7.30 6.15
N PRO A 80 18.68 -7.18 6.71
CA PRO A 80 18.84 -6.97 8.15
C PRO A 80 18.34 -5.59 8.55
N LEU A 81 17.64 -5.56 9.67
CA LEU A 81 17.16 -4.38 10.36
C LEU A 81 17.86 -4.30 11.71
N ILE A 82 18.27 -3.10 12.12
CA ILE A 82 18.93 -2.90 13.42
C ILE A 82 18.21 -1.82 14.21
N ASP A 83 17.70 -2.18 15.38
CA ASP A 83 17.10 -1.25 16.32
C ASP A 83 18.08 -0.88 17.43
N TYR A 84 18.11 0.40 17.80
CA TYR A 84 18.83 0.91 18.95
C TYR A 84 17.85 1.38 20.04
N TYR A 85 17.98 0.80 21.22
CA TYR A 85 17.20 1.11 22.40
C TYR A 85 18.05 1.83 23.46
N GLU A 86 17.42 2.77 24.16
CA GLU A 86 17.96 3.42 25.36
C GLU A 86 16.87 3.47 26.43
N ASN A 87 17.11 2.86 27.59
CA ASN A 87 16.17 2.71 28.70
C ASN A 87 14.80 2.11 28.30
N GLY A 88 14.80 1.18 27.34
CA GLY A 88 13.59 0.53 26.81
C GLY A 88 12.84 1.35 25.75
N GLU A 89 13.35 2.52 25.38
CA GLU A 89 12.77 3.33 24.30
C GLU A 89 13.53 3.12 23.00
N LEU A 90 12.81 2.82 21.91
CA LEU A 90 13.37 2.81 20.56
C LEU A 90 13.80 4.23 20.17
N LYS A 91 15.10 4.43 19.98
CA LYS A 91 15.66 5.74 19.58
C LYS A 91 15.93 5.79 18.09
N THR A 92 16.47 4.72 17.55
CA THR A 92 16.90 4.66 16.15
C THR A 92 16.62 3.28 15.55
N HIS A 93 16.29 3.26 14.27
CA HIS A 93 16.22 2.08 13.43
C HIS A 93 17.18 2.25 12.25
N TYR A 94 17.83 1.19 11.83
CA TYR A 94 18.72 1.18 10.67
C TYR A 94 18.23 0.13 9.68
N SER A 95 18.06 0.53 8.43
CA SER A 95 17.61 -0.36 7.36
C SER A 95 18.35 -0.05 6.06
N TYR A 96 18.35 -1.00 5.13
CA TYR A 96 18.84 -0.75 3.78
C TYR A 96 17.76 -0.14 2.90
N SER A 97 18.13 0.89 2.13
CA SER A 97 17.33 1.32 1.00
C SER A 97 17.31 0.21 -0.05
N LEU A 98 16.12 -0.30 -0.38
CA LEU A 98 15.97 -1.28 -1.46
C LEU A 98 16.48 -0.72 -2.79
N LEU A 99 16.32 0.58 -3.04
CA LEU A 99 16.89 1.26 -4.21
C LEU A 99 18.41 1.11 -4.26
N ASP A 100 19.07 1.37 -3.14
CA ASP A 100 20.52 1.38 -3.07
C ASP A 100 21.06 -0.04 -3.20
N LEU A 101 20.33 -1.04 -2.67
CA LEU A 101 20.62 -2.45 -2.87
C LEU A 101 20.50 -2.87 -4.34
N ILE A 102 19.48 -2.40 -5.06
CA ILE A 102 19.28 -2.72 -6.49
C ILE A 102 20.33 -2.02 -7.36
N ALA A 103 20.66 -0.78 -7.02
CA ALA A 103 21.60 0.03 -7.79
C ALA A 103 23.07 -0.36 -7.55
N SER A 104 23.36 -1.08 -6.47
CA SER A 104 24.73 -1.44 -6.10
C SER A 104 25.18 -2.76 -6.74
N GLU A 105 26.35 -2.74 -7.38
CA GLU A 105 27.05 -3.95 -7.82
C GLU A 105 27.64 -4.73 -6.63
N ASN A 106 27.85 -4.07 -5.49
CA ASN A 106 28.36 -4.67 -4.25
C ASN A 106 27.44 -4.37 -3.06
N PRO A 107 26.50 -5.29 -2.71
CA PRO A 107 25.58 -5.10 -1.60
C PRO A 107 26.26 -4.82 -0.25
N ALA A 108 27.51 -5.27 -0.06
CA ALA A 108 28.28 -5.05 1.17
C ALA A 108 28.70 -3.58 1.38
N GLU A 109 28.70 -2.76 0.33
CA GLU A 109 29.06 -1.33 0.39
C GLU A 109 27.86 -0.40 0.55
N VAL A 110 26.64 -0.95 0.50
CA VAL A 110 25.43 -0.15 0.70
C VAL A 110 25.40 0.36 2.13
N GLN A 111 25.09 1.65 2.30
CA GLN A 111 25.00 2.26 3.63
C GLN A 111 23.62 2.04 4.22
N LEU A 112 23.57 1.79 5.53
CA LEU A 112 22.31 1.74 6.26
C LEU A 112 21.73 3.15 6.40
N SER A 113 20.47 3.29 6.02
CA SER A 113 19.65 4.47 6.29
C SER A 113 19.29 4.50 7.78
N LYS A 114 19.54 5.63 8.42
CA LYS A 114 19.19 5.86 9.83
C LYS A 114 17.81 6.49 9.93
N THR A 115 16.93 5.84 10.69
CA THR A 115 15.61 6.35 11.05
C THR A 115 15.54 6.71 12.52
N THR A 116 15.18 7.94 12.82
CA THR A 116 15.05 8.45 14.20
C THR A 116 13.60 8.49 14.62
N TYR A 117 13.35 8.37 15.92
CA TYR A 117 12.00 8.34 16.48
C TYR A 117 11.77 9.43 17.52
N LYS A 118 10.53 9.90 17.61
CA LYS A 118 10.02 10.74 18.69
C LYS A 118 8.65 10.23 19.10
N ASN A 119 8.47 9.92 20.39
CA ASN A 119 7.22 9.36 20.92
C ASN A 119 6.74 8.11 20.17
N LYS A 120 7.68 7.20 19.84
CA LYS A 120 7.44 5.97 19.05
C LYS A 120 7.00 6.19 17.60
N MET A 121 6.99 7.43 17.10
CA MET A 121 6.72 7.75 15.70
C MET A 121 8.02 8.07 14.96
N PRO A 122 8.19 7.63 13.70
CA PRO A 122 9.33 8.03 12.87
C PRO A 122 9.39 9.56 12.69
N LEU A 123 10.58 10.14 12.86
CA LEU A 123 10.84 11.57 12.71
C LEU A 123 11.60 11.88 11.41
N GLN A 124 12.66 11.13 11.12
CA GLN A 124 13.50 11.32 9.94
C GLN A 124 14.07 9.97 9.53
N GLY A 125 13.94 9.56 8.27
CA GLY A 125 14.55 8.34 7.75
C GLY A 125 13.63 7.48 6.87
N LEU A 126 13.90 6.18 6.82
CA LEU A 126 13.22 5.17 6.01
C LEU A 126 12.57 4.09 6.89
N ILE A 127 11.33 3.72 6.56
CA ILE A 127 10.62 2.60 7.20
C ILE A 127 10.11 1.65 6.12
N HIS A 128 10.30 0.35 6.31
CA HIS A 128 9.65 -0.67 5.48
C HIS A 128 8.40 -1.19 6.19
N LYS A 129 7.28 -1.24 5.47
CA LYS A 129 6.02 -1.85 5.92
C LYS A 129 5.75 -3.11 5.12
N GLU A 130 5.55 -4.21 5.85
CA GLU A 130 5.34 -5.55 5.31
C GLU A 130 3.91 -5.76 4.77
N SER A 131 3.84 -6.65 3.77
CA SER A 131 2.66 -7.27 3.15
C SER A 131 1.40 -6.40 2.94
N ILE A 132 1.30 -5.76 1.77
CA ILE A 132 0.03 -5.24 1.25
C ILE A 132 -0.41 -6.15 0.12
N SER A 133 -1.48 -6.93 0.31
CA SER A 133 -1.97 -7.84 -0.72
C SER A 133 -3.02 -7.17 -1.63
N VAL A 134 -2.75 -7.14 -2.93
CA VAL A 134 -3.63 -6.62 -3.98
C VAL A 134 -3.88 -7.70 -5.01
N ASN A 135 -5.12 -8.20 -5.11
CA ASN A 135 -5.51 -9.25 -6.06
C ASN A 135 -4.56 -10.47 -6.05
N GLY A 136 -4.08 -10.87 -4.87
CA GLY A 136 -3.13 -11.98 -4.69
C GLY A 136 -1.65 -11.63 -4.94
N MET A 137 -1.32 -10.39 -5.29
CA MET A 137 0.05 -9.88 -5.37
C MET A 137 0.44 -9.21 -4.05
N ASN A 138 1.59 -9.55 -3.49
CA ASN A 138 2.09 -8.92 -2.27
C ASN A 138 3.04 -7.77 -2.59
N PHE A 139 2.80 -6.62 -1.98
CA PHE A 139 3.62 -5.44 -2.07
C PHE A 139 4.31 -5.19 -0.73
N CYS A 140 5.48 -4.56 -0.79
CA CYS A 140 6.06 -3.89 0.37
C CYS A 140 6.06 -2.39 0.14
N ALA A 141 5.82 -1.61 1.19
CA ALA A 141 5.99 -0.16 1.14
C ALA A 141 7.31 0.25 1.79
N SER A 142 8.06 1.16 1.16
CA SER A 142 9.18 1.88 1.76
C SER A 142 8.79 3.35 1.91
N GLU A 143 8.51 3.78 3.13
CA GLU A 143 8.11 5.14 3.48
C GLU A 143 9.31 5.98 3.90
N TYR A 144 9.40 7.20 3.37
CA TYR A 144 10.48 8.14 3.67
C TYR A 144 9.92 9.32 4.46
N TYR A 145 10.54 9.59 5.61
CA TYR A 145 10.10 10.56 6.60
C TYR A 145 11.05 11.76 6.67
N GLU A 146 10.47 12.96 6.70
CA GLU A 146 11.12 14.22 7.04
C GLU A 146 10.27 14.98 8.06
N GLU A 147 10.87 15.39 9.17
CA GLU A 147 10.20 16.12 10.26
C GLU A 147 8.89 15.49 10.77
N GLY A 148 8.84 14.15 10.80
CA GLY A 148 7.70 13.37 11.25
C GLY A 148 6.60 13.19 10.21
N LYS A 149 6.87 13.56 8.96
CA LYS A 149 5.93 13.48 7.85
C LYS A 149 6.48 12.57 6.76
N ILE A 150 5.63 11.73 6.19
CA ILE A 150 5.96 10.98 4.98
C ILE A 150 6.08 11.98 3.82
N THR A 151 7.19 11.94 3.09
CA THR A 151 7.43 12.75 1.89
C THR A 151 7.17 11.96 0.62
N TYR A 152 7.57 10.70 0.60
CA TYR A 152 7.23 9.76 -0.47
C TYR A 152 7.29 8.30 0.00
N THR A 153 6.65 7.44 -0.78
CA THR A 153 6.61 6.00 -0.57
C THR A 153 6.91 5.28 -1.87
N TYR A 154 7.74 4.25 -1.82
CA TYR A 154 7.84 3.28 -2.91
C TYR A 154 7.01 2.05 -2.58
N LEU A 155 6.15 1.64 -3.50
CA LEU A 155 5.43 0.37 -3.44
C LEU A 155 6.14 -0.62 -4.37
N TRP A 156 6.76 -1.62 -3.76
CA TRP A 156 7.58 -2.62 -4.42
C TRP A 156 6.77 -3.81 -4.84
N MET A 157 7.01 -4.29 -6.06
CA MET A 157 6.33 -5.43 -6.65
C MET A 157 7.35 -6.34 -7.33
N ILE A 158 7.23 -7.64 -7.07
CA ILE A 158 8.04 -8.66 -7.73
C ILE A 158 7.13 -9.39 -8.74
N ILE A 159 7.39 -9.21 -10.03
CA ILE A 159 6.71 -9.95 -11.11
C ILE A 159 7.72 -10.90 -11.74
N GLY A 160 7.60 -12.20 -11.44
CA GLY A 160 8.56 -13.20 -11.91
C GLY A 160 9.96 -12.89 -11.38
N SER A 161 10.89 -12.51 -12.27
CA SER A 161 12.25 -12.09 -11.92
C SER A 161 12.48 -10.58 -11.97
N VAL A 162 11.44 -9.78 -12.28
CA VAL A 162 11.55 -8.34 -12.45
C VAL A 162 11.04 -7.64 -11.19
N LEU A 163 11.85 -6.71 -10.67
CA LEU A 163 11.47 -5.84 -9.57
C LEU A 163 11.00 -4.49 -10.15
N GLN A 164 9.75 -4.14 -9.87
CA GLN A 164 9.17 -2.85 -10.24
C GLN A 164 8.80 -2.07 -8.98
N ALA A 165 8.83 -0.74 -9.05
CA ALA A 165 8.24 0.08 -8.02
C ALA A 165 7.36 1.18 -8.59
N VAL A 166 6.34 1.54 -7.81
CA VAL A 166 5.58 2.76 -8.01
C VAL A 166 5.95 3.74 -6.91
N LYS A 167 6.31 4.95 -7.29
CA LYS A 167 6.60 6.02 -6.35
C LYS A 167 5.37 6.89 -6.15
N ILE A 168 4.95 7.03 -4.89
CA ILE A 168 3.92 7.97 -4.45
C ILE A 168 4.62 9.13 -3.74
N VAL A 169 4.53 10.34 -4.29
CA VAL A 169 5.08 11.56 -3.68
C VAL A 169 3.95 12.35 -3.06
N LEU A 170 4.05 12.67 -1.77
CA LEU A 170 3.02 13.43 -1.06
C LEU A 170 3.23 14.93 -1.31
N LEU A 171 2.14 15.61 -1.69
CA LEU A 171 2.08 17.05 -1.91
C LEU A 171 1.28 17.71 -0.78
N PRO A 172 1.41 19.04 -0.55
CA PRO A 172 0.67 19.74 0.50
C PRO A 172 -0.85 19.54 0.44
N ASN A 173 -1.40 19.40 -0.76
CA ASN A 173 -2.82 19.21 -1.02
C ASN A 173 -3.09 17.99 -1.92
N GLY A 174 -2.24 16.97 -1.93
CA GLY A 174 -2.36 15.94 -2.97
C GLY A 174 -1.25 14.92 -2.97
N TYR A 175 -1.09 14.24 -4.10
CA TYR A 175 0.01 13.33 -4.33
C TYR A 175 0.27 13.13 -5.83
N LYS A 176 1.46 12.64 -6.15
CA LYS A 176 1.82 12.16 -7.50
C LYS A 176 2.18 10.69 -7.44
N ILE A 177 1.71 9.92 -8.41
CA ILE A 177 2.06 8.52 -8.61
C ILE A 177 2.78 8.41 -9.95
N HIS A 178 3.97 7.84 -9.97
CA HIS A 178 4.65 7.50 -11.21
C HIS A 178 5.37 6.17 -11.09
N GLU A 179 5.47 5.47 -12.20
CA GLU A 179 6.21 4.23 -12.31
C GLU A 179 7.72 4.51 -12.31
N GLN A 180 8.46 3.75 -11.50
CA GLN A 180 9.91 3.81 -11.45
C GLN A 180 10.46 2.46 -11.94
N ASN A 181 11.19 2.51 -13.06
CA ASN A 181 11.86 1.34 -13.61
C ASN A 181 13.35 1.39 -13.25
N PHE A 182 13.92 0.22 -12.94
CA PHE A 182 15.30 0.07 -12.46
C PHE A 182 16.14 -0.84 -13.36
N HIS A 183 15.62 -1.29 -14.50
CA HIS A 183 16.38 -2.12 -15.45
C HIS A 183 17.06 -1.28 -16.54
N ASN A 184 18.34 -1.57 -16.74
CA ASN A 184 19.23 -0.95 -17.75
C ASN A 184 19.18 -1.66 -19.12
N GLU A 185 18.39 -2.72 -19.27
CA GLU A 185 18.24 -3.34 -20.57
C GLU A 185 17.37 -2.45 -21.46
N GLU A 186 17.82 -2.26 -22.71
CA GLU A 186 17.01 -1.69 -23.77
C GLU A 186 15.74 -2.54 -23.92
N VAL A 187 14.72 -2.24 -23.12
CA VAL A 187 13.36 -2.75 -23.33
C VAL A 187 12.91 -2.09 -24.63
N ASN A 188 13.20 -2.79 -25.71
CA ASN A 188 12.93 -2.40 -27.07
C ASN A 188 11.45 -2.60 -27.35
N ASN A 189 10.57 -1.90 -26.62
CA ASN A 189 9.14 -2.00 -26.82
C ASN A 189 8.46 -0.67 -26.52
N ARG A 190 7.56 -0.31 -27.44
CA ARG A 190 6.61 0.81 -27.37
C ARG A 190 5.64 0.76 -26.17
N GLU A 191 5.90 -0.12 -25.20
CA GLU A 191 5.02 -0.56 -24.11
C GLU A 191 5.35 0.11 -22.76
N LEU A 192 6.48 0.81 -22.62
CA LEU A 192 6.81 1.57 -21.40
C LEU A 192 6.68 3.07 -21.66
N ARG A 193 5.44 3.54 -21.86
CA ARG A 193 5.15 4.97 -21.79
C ARG A 193 4.90 5.31 -20.32
N PHE A 194 5.92 5.85 -19.66
CA PHE A 194 5.83 6.20 -18.24
C PHE A 194 4.69 7.21 -18.03
N GLY A 195 3.69 6.76 -17.29
CA GLY A 195 2.55 7.57 -16.88
C GLY A 195 2.81 8.22 -15.53
N THR A 196 2.27 9.42 -15.35
CA THR A 196 2.16 10.08 -14.05
C THR A 196 0.70 10.37 -13.77
N ILE A 197 0.24 10.04 -12.56
CA ILE A 197 -1.06 10.43 -12.04
C ILE A 197 -0.82 11.50 -10.99
N THR A 198 -1.35 12.70 -11.17
CA THR A 198 -1.34 13.75 -10.15
C THR A 198 -2.75 13.91 -9.59
N VAL A 199 -2.88 13.88 -8.27
CA VAL A 199 -4.15 14.11 -7.57
C VAL A 199 -4.00 15.34 -6.69
N GLU A 200 -4.90 16.30 -6.85
CA GLU A 200 -4.93 17.55 -6.08
C GLU A 200 -6.29 17.73 -5.44
N PHE A 201 -6.33 17.67 -4.12
CA PHE A 201 -7.51 17.96 -3.31
C PHE A 201 -7.71 19.46 -3.19
N LYS A 202 -8.96 19.88 -3.43
CA LYS A 202 -9.44 21.22 -3.08
C LYS A 202 -9.94 21.25 -1.64
N ASP A 203 -10.58 20.16 -1.20
CA ASP A 203 -11.07 19.95 0.16
C ASP A 203 -11.15 18.45 0.45
N ASN A 204 -11.84 18.05 1.53
CA ASN A 204 -11.91 16.65 1.96
C ASN A 204 -12.67 15.75 0.97
N GLU A 205 -13.54 16.32 0.14
CA GLU A 205 -14.46 15.57 -0.72
C GLU A 205 -14.22 15.85 -2.21
N ASN A 206 -13.56 16.96 -2.55
CA ASN A 206 -13.42 17.42 -3.93
C ASN A 206 -11.95 17.54 -4.34
N GLY A 207 -11.66 17.22 -5.60
CA GLY A 207 -10.33 17.37 -6.15
C GLY A 207 -10.26 17.21 -7.66
N THR A 208 -9.04 17.21 -8.17
CA THR A 208 -8.72 17.02 -9.59
C THR A 208 -7.73 15.88 -9.73
N VAL A 209 -7.87 15.10 -10.79
CA VAL A 209 -6.89 14.10 -11.22
C VAL A 209 -6.40 14.45 -12.61
N LEU A 210 -5.10 14.36 -12.79
CA LEU A 210 -4.40 14.50 -14.05
C LEU A 210 -3.69 13.18 -14.35
N TYR A 211 -3.78 12.74 -15.59
CA TYR A 211 -2.97 11.64 -16.10
C TYR A 211 -2.14 12.14 -17.29
N GLU A 212 -0.84 11.98 -17.17
CA GLU A 212 0.17 12.50 -18.10
C GLU A 212 1.07 11.37 -18.56
N THR A 213 1.48 11.39 -19.82
CA THR A 213 2.44 10.41 -20.38
C THR A 213 3.51 11.16 -21.14
N ALA A 214 4.79 10.89 -20.84
CA ALA A 214 5.92 11.64 -21.41
C ALA A 214 5.68 13.17 -21.37
N ASP A 215 5.25 13.67 -20.20
CA ASP A 215 4.94 15.08 -19.91
C ASP A 215 3.85 15.71 -20.78
N LYS A 216 3.00 14.89 -21.41
CA LYS A 216 1.80 15.35 -22.15
C LYS A 216 0.54 14.97 -21.39
N LEU A 217 -0.34 15.94 -21.20
CA LEU A 217 -1.65 15.71 -20.60
C LEU A 217 -2.49 14.79 -21.50
N VAL A 218 -2.91 13.67 -20.93
CA VAL A 218 -3.80 12.70 -21.59
C VAL A 218 -5.24 12.97 -21.17
N ILE A 219 -5.49 13.11 -19.88
CA ILE A 219 -6.83 13.38 -19.35
C ILE A 219 -6.76 14.15 -18.03
N LYS A 220 -7.72 15.07 -17.84
CA LYS A 220 -7.94 15.81 -16.60
C LYS A 220 -9.42 15.77 -16.23
N TYR A 221 -9.72 15.34 -15.00
CA TYR A 221 -11.09 15.31 -14.49
C TYR A 221 -11.17 15.86 -13.06
N GLN A 222 -12.33 16.38 -12.67
CA GLN A 222 -12.67 16.70 -11.29
C GLN A 222 -13.48 15.56 -10.71
N PHE A 223 -13.19 15.22 -9.45
CA PHE A 223 -14.02 14.32 -8.66
C PHE A 223 -14.67 15.06 -7.50
N SER A 224 -15.83 14.57 -7.10
CA SER A 224 -16.55 14.97 -5.88
C SER A 224 -17.13 13.74 -5.21
N ASN A 225 -16.73 13.51 -3.97
CA ASN A 225 -17.22 12.43 -3.13
C ASN A 225 -18.34 12.97 -2.24
N ALA A 226 -19.37 12.15 -2.01
CA ALA A 226 -20.45 12.53 -1.13
C ALA A 226 -21.16 11.30 -0.57
N SER A 227 -21.83 11.50 0.57
CA SER A 227 -22.85 10.55 1.03
C SER A 227 -24.12 10.74 0.21
N LEU A 228 -24.72 9.63 -0.24
CA LEU A 228 -26.04 9.66 -0.89
C LEU A 228 -27.16 10.05 0.09
N SER A 229 -26.87 10.18 1.39
CA SER A 229 -27.82 10.65 2.41
C SER A 229 -28.22 12.13 2.28
N GLN A 230 -27.68 12.84 1.30
CA GLN A 230 -28.01 14.22 0.96
C GLN A 230 -28.37 14.30 -0.53
N LYS A 231 -29.15 15.32 -0.91
CA LYS A 231 -29.44 15.59 -2.31
C LYS A 231 -28.19 16.10 -3.01
N ILE A 232 -27.87 15.54 -4.18
CA ILE A 232 -26.63 15.82 -4.89
C ILE A 232 -27.00 16.43 -6.24
N LYS A 233 -26.33 17.54 -6.58
CA LYS A 233 -26.49 18.18 -7.89
C LYS A 233 -25.38 17.69 -8.80
N PRO A 234 -25.68 16.92 -9.86
CA PRO A 234 -24.68 16.50 -10.82
C PRO A 234 -23.95 17.70 -11.42
N TYR A 235 -22.63 17.62 -11.57
CA TYR A 235 -21.89 18.49 -12.48
C TYR A 235 -22.51 18.44 -13.89
N LYS A 236 -22.53 19.61 -14.54
CA LYS A 236 -22.96 19.70 -15.93
C LYS A 236 -21.84 19.23 -16.84
N GLY A 237 -22.16 18.26 -17.68
CA GLY A 237 -21.36 17.83 -18.83
C GLY A 237 -20.94 16.36 -18.79
N LYS A 238 -20.05 15.97 -19.71
CA LYS A 238 -19.63 14.57 -19.90
C LYS A 238 -18.89 14.04 -18.68
N GLY A 239 -19.29 12.87 -18.20
CA GLY A 239 -18.70 12.26 -17.01
C GLY A 239 -19.45 11.02 -16.58
N PHE A 240 -19.25 10.61 -15.34
CA PHE A 240 -20.01 9.53 -14.73
C PHE A 240 -20.13 9.73 -13.21
N ILE A 241 -21.16 9.12 -12.65
CA ILE A 241 -21.39 9.03 -11.21
C ILE A 241 -21.29 7.55 -10.85
N CYS A 242 -20.42 7.18 -9.92
CA CYS A 242 -20.37 5.84 -9.34
C CYS A 242 -21.02 5.84 -7.97
N TYR A 243 -21.91 4.88 -7.71
CA TYR A 243 -22.54 4.64 -6.42
C TYR A 243 -21.98 3.36 -5.81
N PHE A 244 -21.46 3.45 -4.59
CA PHE A 244 -20.89 2.35 -3.82
C PHE A 244 -21.87 1.94 -2.72
N LEU A 245 -22.52 0.80 -2.91
CA LEU A 245 -23.57 0.27 -2.04
C LEU A 245 -22.95 -0.71 -1.04
N PHE A 246 -22.91 -0.37 0.25
CA PHE A 246 -22.30 -1.20 1.30
C PHE A 246 -23.31 -2.13 1.97
N ASN A 247 -22.83 -3.16 2.67
CA ASN A 247 -23.68 -4.12 3.40
C ASN A 247 -24.37 -3.51 4.63
N ASP A 248 -23.76 -2.50 5.24
CA ASP A 248 -24.26 -1.81 6.45
C ASP A 248 -25.35 -0.76 6.15
N ASN A 249 -25.97 -0.83 4.97
CA ASN A 249 -26.92 0.16 4.48
C ASN A 249 -26.39 1.59 4.30
N SER A 250 -25.07 1.80 4.41
CA SER A 250 -24.45 3.03 3.93
C SER A 250 -24.29 3.03 2.40
N THR A 251 -24.16 4.22 1.84
CA THR A 251 -23.87 4.44 0.42
C THR A 251 -23.01 5.67 0.27
N LYS A 252 -21.92 5.54 -0.49
CA LYS A 252 -21.12 6.66 -0.97
C LYS A 252 -21.30 6.81 -2.46
N LEU A 253 -21.10 8.01 -2.97
CA LEU A 253 -20.93 8.21 -4.38
C LEU A 253 -19.66 8.99 -4.67
N THR A 254 -19.15 8.80 -5.87
CA THR A 254 -18.18 9.70 -6.47
C THR A 254 -18.69 10.15 -7.83
N GLN A 255 -18.58 11.45 -8.09
CA GLN A 255 -18.89 12.02 -9.37
C GLN A 255 -17.62 12.50 -10.05
N HIS A 256 -17.35 11.97 -11.24
CA HIS A 256 -16.21 12.33 -12.08
C HIS A 256 -16.69 13.12 -13.29
N TYR A 257 -16.15 14.31 -13.47
CA TYR A 257 -16.44 15.19 -14.60
C TYR A 257 -15.17 15.48 -15.39
N ASN A 258 -15.16 15.11 -16.66
CA ASN A 258 -13.98 15.26 -17.52
C ASN A 258 -13.92 16.70 -18.06
N PHE A 259 -12.80 17.38 -17.85
CA PHE A 259 -12.56 18.71 -18.40
C PHE A 259 -11.80 18.66 -19.72
N GLU A 260 -10.86 17.75 -19.83
CA GLU A 260 -9.92 17.69 -20.95
C GLU A 260 -9.53 16.23 -21.20
N ILE A 261 -9.61 15.81 -22.47
CA ILE A 261 -9.18 14.49 -22.91
C ILE A 261 -8.53 14.59 -24.28
N ASN A 262 -7.32 14.08 -24.39
CA ASN A 262 -6.68 13.82 -25.66
C ASN A 262 -7.05 12.38 -26.08
N GLU A 263 -8.14 12.24 -26.83
CA GLU A 263 -8.70 10.93 -27.23
C GLU A 263 -7.66 10.02 -27.89
N GLN A 264 -6.78 10.57 -28.73
CA GLN A 264 -5.71 9.78 -29.35
C GLN A 264 -4.73 9.23 -28.31
N LEU A 265 -4.19 10.09 -27.44
CA LEU A 265 -3.28 9.65 -26.39
C LEU A 265 -3.98 8.72 -25.40
N TYR A 266 -5.26 8.92 -25.12
CA TYR A 266 -6.05 8.07 -24.26
C TYR A 266 -6.16 6.65 -24.84
N VAL A 267 -6.53 6.50 -26.12
CA VAL A 267 -6.59 5.19 -26.79
C VAL A 267 -5.22 4.51 -26.84
N GLU A 268 -4.16 5.26 -27.15
CA GLU A 268 -2.80 4.72 -27.26
C GLU A 268 -2.20 4.28 -25.90
N ASN A 269 -2.41 5.06 -24.84
CA ASN A 269 -1.75 4.82 -23.55
C ASN A 269 -2.61 4.03 -22.56
N PHE A 270 -3.93 4.15 -22.64
CA PHE A 270 -4.82 3.55 -21.66
C PHE A 270 -5.51 2.30 -22.19
N ILE A 271 -6.15 2.37 -23.36
CA ILE A 271 -6.87 1.22 -23.92
C ILE A 271 -5.91 0.16 -24.45
N SER A 272 -4.82 0.61 -25.09
CA SER A 272 -3.89 -0.28 -25.79
C SER A 272 -2.74 -0.78 -24.90
N ASN A 273 -2.45 -0.09 -23.79
CA ASN A 273 -1.34 -0.41 -22.89
C ASN A 273 -1.84 -0.65 -21.45
N ARG A 274 -1.71 -1.89 -20.99
CA ARG A 274 -2.09 -2.34 -19.64
C ARG A 274 -0.94 -2.25 -18.65
N SER A 275 -0.20 -1.15 -18.68
CA SER A 275 0.83 -0.86 -17.67
C SER A 275 0.22 -0.83 -16.26
N TYR A 276 1.04 -1.06 -15.25
CA TYR A 276 0.56 -1.00 -13.86
C TYR A 276 0.07 0.39 -13.48
N ILE A 277 0.69 1.46 -14.00
CA ILE A 277 0.17 2.82 -13.80
C ILE A 277 -1.19 3.04 -14.48
N SER A 278 -1.45 2.43 -15.64
CA SER A 278 -2.78 2.45 -16.27
C SER A 278 -3.84 1.74 -15.42
N LEU A 279 -3.45 0.66 -14.71
CA LEU A 279 -4.33 -0.03 -13.77
C LEU A 279 -4.65 0.84 -12.54
N ILE A 280 -3.65 1.50 -11.95
CA ILE A 280 -3.85 2.45 -10.84
C ILE A 280 -4.75 3.60 -11.29
N PHE A 281 -4.50 4.16 -12.48
CA PHE A 281 -5.33 5.22 -13.03
C PHE A 281 -6.78 4.76 -13.22
N SER A 282 -6.99 3.54 -13.75
CA SER A 282 -8.33 2.95 -13.86
C SER A 282 -9.03 2.89 -12.50
N ALA A 283 -8.34 2.39 -11.48
CA ALA A 283 -8.88 2.27 -10.12
C ALA A 283 -9.29 3.64 -9.57
N ILE A 284 -8.39 4.63 -9.59
CA ILE A 284 -8.69 6.00 -9.12
C ILE A 284 -9.84 6.62 -9.91
N ASN A 285 -9.96 6.33 -11.20
CA ASN A 285 -11.03 6.88 -12.03
C ASN A 285 -12.40 6.29 -11.70
N ILE A 286 -12.53 5.02 -11.33
CA ILE A 286 -13.85 4.39 -11.09
C ILE A 286 -14.18 4.17 -9.62
N GLN A 287 -13.23 4.37 -8.72
CA GLN A 287 -13.36 4.21 -7.26
C GLN A 287 -13.33 5.57 -6.55
N LEU A 288 -13.54 5.56 -5.23
CA LEU A 288 -13.28 6.74 -4.41
C LEU A 288 -11.79 7.06 -4.46
N THR A 289 -11.45 8.27 -4.93
CA THR A 289 -10.05 8.75 -4.93
C THR A 289 -9.48 8.68 -3.52
N PRO A 290 -8.41 7.89 -3.28
CA PRO A 290 -7.84 7.71 -1.95
C PRO A 290 -7.16 9.01 -1.52
N ARG A 291 -7.10 9.26 -0.22
CA ARG A 291 -6.37 10.41 0.32
C ARG A 291 -5.19 9.94 1.12
N PHE A 292 -4.00 10.18 0.60
CA PHE A 292 -2.79 10.01 1.38
C PHE A 292 -2.49 11.27 2.20
N LEU A 293 -2.19 11.06 3.47
CA LEU A 293 -1.84 12.11 4.41
C LEU A 293 -0.38 11.94 4.82
N ALA A 294 0.35 13.05 4.90
CA ALA A 294 1.75 13.03 5.30
C ALA A 294 1.95 12.52 6.74
N ASN A 295 0.94 12.67 7.60
CA ASN A 295 1.00 12.30 9.02
C ASN A 295 0.03 11.16 9.39
N GLY A 296 -0.63 10.56 8.39
CA GLY A 296 -1.61 9.51 8.61
C GLY A 296 -1.02 8.13 8.35
N ASP A 297 -1.67 7.11 8.89
CA ASP A 297 -1.48 5.75 8.40
C ASP A 297 -2.08 5.69 6.99
N ASN A 298 -1.21 5.83 5.99
CA ASN A 298 -1.61 5.73 4.60
C ASN A 298 -1.97 4.27 4.32
N ASP A 299 -3.24 4.05 4.07
CA ASP A 299 -3.73 2.75 3.65
C ASP A 299 -3.49 2.62 2.14
N TYR A 300 -2.49 1.82 1.75
CA TYR A 300 -2.23 1.52 0.35
C TYR A 300 -3.10 0.37 -0.18
N TYR A 301 -4.01 -0.20 0.63
CA TYR A 301 -5.00 -1.17 0.18
C TYR A 301 -6.00 -0.60 -0.83
N PHE A 302 -6.13 0.72 -1.04
CA PHE A 302 -6.99 1.20 -2.15
C PHE A 302 -6.50 0.71 -3.53
N ILE A 303 -5.22 0.32 -3.65
CA ILE A 303 -4.69 -0.31 -4.87
C ILE A 303 -5.27 -1.72 -5.05
N LYS A 304 -5.75 -2.33 -3.95
CA LYS A 304 -6.61 -3.51 -3.97
C LYS A 304 -7.87 -3.13 -4.71
N MET A 305 -8.01 -3.66 -5.93
CA MET A 305 -9.23 -3.45 -6.71
C MET A 305 -10.46 -4.14 -6.06
N GLU A 306 -10.25 -4.98 -5.04
CA GLU A 306 -11.32 -5.47 -4.18
C GLU A 306 -11.77 -4.36 -3.24
N ASN A 307 -13.04 -3.99 -3.37
CA ASN A 307 -13.63 -2.96 -2.54
C ASN A 307 -14.57 -3.57 -1.50
N ASP A 308 -14.66 -2.95 -0.33
CA ASP A 308 -15.55 -3.35 0.77
C ASP A 308 -17.05 -3.05 0.51
N TYR A 309 -17.42 -2.71 -0.72
CA TYR A 309 -18.83 -2.52 -1.09
C TYR A 309 -19.46 -3.83 -1.55
N ALA A 310 -20.76 -3.97 -1.34
CA ALA A 310 -21.55 -5.10 -1.84
C ALA A 310 -21.73 -5.03 -3.36
N LYS A 311 -21.93 -3.81 -3.89
CA LYS A 311 -22.06 -3.56 -5.32
C LYS A 311 -21.68 -2.13 -5.67
N MET A 312 -21.08 -1.96 -6.85
CA MET A 312 -20.92 -0.66 -7.51
C MET A 312 -21.84 -0.59 -8.72
N VAL A 313 -22.51 0.53 -8.88
CA VAL A 313 -23.25 0.86 -10.11
C VAL A 313 -22.87 2.27 -10.56
N SER A 314 -23.02 2.55 -11.85
CA SER A 314 -22.68 3.86 -12.41
C SER A 314 -23.84 4.47 -13.19
N LEU A 315 -23.74 5.78 -13.40
CA LEU A 315 -24.50 6.54 -14.38
C LEU A 315 -23.55 7.29 -15.29
N HIS A 316 -23.63 7.05 -16.60
CA HIS A 316 -22.90 7.80 -17.61
C HIS A 316 -23.67 9.06 -18.01
N LEU A 317 -22.95 10.18 -18.10
CA LEU A 317 -23.49 11.48 -18.45
C LEU A 317 -22.97 11.92 -19.83
N GLY A 318 -23.87 12.42 -20.67
CA GLY A 318 -23.55 12.96 -21.99
C GLY A 318 -22.99 14.38 -21.92
N GLU A 319 -22.68 14.98 -23.07
CA GLU A 319 -22.04 16.31 -23.17
C GLU A 319 -22.78 17.43 -22.43
N ASN A 320 -24.10 17.32 -22.28
CA ASN A 320 -24.93 18.30 -21.57
C ASN A 320 -25.21 17.93 -20.11
N GLY A 321 -24.61 16.85 -19.59
CA GLY A 321 -24.87 16.32 -18.24
C GLY A 321 -26.16 15.50 -18.14
N ASN A 322 -26.80 15.18 -19.27
CA ASN A 322 -28.00 14.34 -19.27
C ASN A 322 -27.61 12.87 -19.05
N PRO A 323 -28.40 12.09 -18.29
CA PRO A 323 -28.24 10.65 -18.16
C PRO A 323 -28.28 9.95 -19.51
N VAL A 324 -27.29 9.08 -19.77
CA VAL A 324 -27.20 8.28 -21.01
C VAL A 324 -27.45 6.81 -20.70
N ASP A 325 -26.64 6.22 -19.83
CA ASP A 325 -26.71 4.79 -19.49
C ASP A 325 -26.45 4.57 -18.00
N GLY A 326 -27.17 3.66 -17.37
CA GLY A 326 -26.95 3.24 -15.99
C GLY A 326 -28.04 3.70 -15.02
N PHE A 327 -27.68 3.91 -13.74
CA PHE A 327 -28.64 4.10 -12.66
C PHE A 327 -28.53 5.50 -12.04
N PHE A 328 -29.61 6.26 -12.09
CA PHE A 328 -29.73 7.53 -11.36
C PHE A 328 -30.40 7.28 -10.01
N ILE A 329 -29.75 7.73 -8.93
CA ILE A 329 -30.27 7.65 -7.57
C ILE A 329 -30.12 9.02 -6.92
N GLU A 330 -31.21 9.57 -6.39
CA GLU A 330 -31.21 10.88 -5.72
C GLU A 330 -32.07 10.84 -4.46
N LYS A 331 -31.58 11.39 -3.35
CA LYS A 331 -32.37 11.54 -2.12
C LYS A 331 -33.37 12.68 -2.24
N GLU A 332 -34.59 12.46 -1.79
CA GLU A 332 -35.60 13.52 -1.70
C GLU A 332 -35.35 14.44 -0.49
N GLU A 333 -35.56 15.75 -0.69
CA GLU A 333 -35.10 16.82 0.22
C GLU A 333 -35.70 16.77 1.65
N GLN A 334 -36.75 15.97 1.87
CA GLN A 334 -37.48 15.87 3.15
C GLN A 334 -38.04 14.46 3.41
N SER A 335 -37.46 13.43 2.79
CA SER A 335 -37.90 12.04 2.94
C SER A 335 -36.70 11.11 3.16
N ASP A 336 -36.96 9.95 3.76
CA ASP A 336 -36.04 8.81 3.76
C ASP A 336 -36.08 8.04 2.43
N ASN A 337 -36.91 8.50 1.50
CA ASN A 337 -37.04 7.96 0.17
C ASN A 337 -36.05 8.57 -0.83
N TYR A 338 -35.86 7.82 -1.89
CA TYR A 338 -34.98 8.10 -3.01
C TYR A 338 -35.75 7.96 -4.31
N LYS A 339 -35.39 8.81 -5.26
CA LYS A 339 -35.78 8.66 -6.66
C LYS A 339 -34.82 7.71 -7.34
N TYR A 340 -35.37 6.86 -8.18
CA TYR A 340 -34.64 5.89 -8.96
C TYR A 340 -35.05 5.97 -10.42
N ALA A 341 -34.06 5.97 -11.32
CA ALA A 341 -34.29 5.75 -12.73
C ALA A 341 -33.14 4.94 -13.36
N GLN A 342 -33.48 4.02 -14.25
CA GLN A 342 -32.54 3.30 -15.10
C GLN A 342 -32.61 3.86 -16.51
N TYR A 343 -31.44 4.15 -17.07
CA TYR A 343 -31.26 4.68 -18.41
C TYR A 343 -30.58 3.66 -19.31
N LEU A 344 -31.06 3.59 -20.55
CA LEU A 344 -30.41 2.90 -21.67
C LEU A 344 -30.54 3.78 -22.91
N GLU A 345 -29.42 4.13 -23.54
CA GLU A 345 -29.35 5.00 -24.72
C GLU A 345 -30.16 6.31 -24.55
N SER A 346 -30.00 6.96 -23.39
CA SER A 346 -30.71 8.18 -22.99
C SER A 346 -32.23 8.02 -22.79
N LYS A 347 -32.77 6.81 -22.78
CA LYS A 347 -34.19 6.52 -22.50
C LYS A 347 -34.34 5.94 -21.10
N VAL A 348 -35.35 6.42 -20.37
CA VAL A 348 -35.76 5.83 -19.10
C VAL A 348 -36.44 4.49 -19.40
N VAL A 349 -35.85 3.39 -18.93
CA VAL A 349 -36.41 2.03 -19.10
C VAL A 349 -37.07 1.50 -17.84
N ALA A 350 -36.73 2.06 -16.68
CA ALA A 350 -37.40 1.83 -15.41
C ALA A 350 -37.29 3.09 -14.55
N ASN A 351 -38.32 3.42 -13.79
CA ASN A 351 -38.27 4.46 -12.78
C ASN A 351 -39.20 4.15 -11.62
N SER A 352 -38.94 4.77 -10.48
CA SER A 352 -39.88 4.85 -9.38
C SER A 352 -39.53 6.07 -8.53
N ASP A 353 -40.56 6.74 -8.08
CA ASP A 353 -40.47 7.67 -6.97
C ASP A 353 -40.78 6.88 -5.68
N GLU A 354 -40.27 7.35 -4.53
CA GLU A 354 -40.57 6.78 -3.20
C GLU A 354 -39.92 5.43 -2.80
N PHE A 355 -38.70 5.10 -3.25
CA PHE A 355 -38.01 3.92 -2.73
C PHE A 355 -37.15 4.19 -1.51
N THR A 356 -37.10 3.26 -0.57
CA THR A 356 -36.03 3.22 0.44
C THR A 356 -34.71 2.79 -0.22
N LEU A 357 -33.58 3.13 0.40
CA LEU A 357 -32.27 2.70 -0.09
C LEU A 357 -32.14 1.16 -0.12
N GLU A 358 -32.74 0.46 0.84
CA GLU A 358 -32.77 -1.00 0.88
C GLU A 358 -33.51 -1.57 -0.33
N SER A 359 -34.69 -1.03 -0.65
CA SER A 359 -35.47 -1.43 -1.83
C SER A 359 -34.70 -1.18 -3.13
N ILE A 360 -33.95 -0.07 -3.23
CA ILE A 360 -33.08 0.20 -4.39
C ILE A 360 -31.96 -0.85 -4.49
N LYS A 361 -31.32 -1.22 -3.37
CA LYS A 361 -30.29 -2.26 -3.35
C LYS A 361 -30.84 -3.60 -3.80
N GLU A 362 -32.00 -4.03 -3.27
CA GLU A 362 -32.65 -5.27 -3.69
C GLU A 362 -32.96 -5.26 -5.18
N LEU A 363 -33.52 -4.17 -5.71
CA LEU A 363 -33.85 -4.05 -7.12
C LEU A 363 -32.58 -4.16 -7.97
N ILE A 364 -31.54 -3.39 -7.64
CA ILE A 364 -30.26 -3.42 -8.36
C ILE A 364 -29.59 -4.79 -8.25
N PHE A 365 -29.64 -5.46 -7.10
CA PHE A 365 -29.00 -6.76 -6.88
C PHE A 365 -29.70 -7.88 -7.66
N ASN A 366 -31.02 -7.77 -7.83
CA ASN A 366 -31.84 -8.72 -8.59
C ASN A 366 -31.86 -8.47 -10.10
N THR A 367 -31.47 -7.28 -10.57
CA THR A 367 -31.26 -7.04 -12.00
C THR A 367 -30.12 -7.92 -12.51
N LYS A 368 -30.44 -8.92 -13.33
CA LYS A 368 -29.43 -9.68 -14.08
C LYS A 368 -28.73 -8.72 -15.03
N GLN A 369 -27.42 -8.51 -14.83
CA GLN A 369 -26.56 -7.76 -15.73
C GLN A 369 -26.18 -8.60 -16.95
#